data_AF-K0IDS2-F1
#
_entry.id   AF-K0IDS2-F1
#
_cell.length_a   1.000
_cell.length_b   1.000
_cell.length_c   1.000
_cell.angle_alpha   90.00
_cell.angle_beta   90.00
_cell.angle_gamma   90.00
#
_symmetry.space_group_name_H-M   'P 1'
#
loop_
_entity.id
_entity.type
_entity.pdbx_description
1 polymer ?
#
loop_
_entity_poly.entity_id
_entity_poly.type
_entity_poly.pdbx_seq_one_letter_code
_entity_poly.pdbx_strand_id
1 'polypeptide(L)'
;MDDLRHNIESNRDALAAALKRSPNMAYQKVNELALFVGFRHGVDLQLHFPEPAKISDIGSYGTENVGIVVDKFRKTFPVPREAVKQKAVELLGSDARPQDAYMYEGKEGVKVIMPEGRIEILPGSVHFWCRIDERVRSYADWLVENVYFPNKTSG
;
A
#
# COMPACT_ATOMS: atom_id res chain seq x y z
N MET A 1 3.74 -7.95 2.83
CA MET A 1 3.59 -8.06 1.35
C MET A 1 3.88 -9.45 0.81
N ASP A 2 4.82 -10.21 1.38
CA ASP A 2 5.18 -11.53 0.85
C ASP A 2 4.02 -12.54 0.94
N ASP A 3 3.25 -12.50 2.02
CA ASP A 3 2.06 -13.33 2.21
C ASP A 3 0.99 -13.06 1.13
N LEU A 4 0.78 -11.80 0.76
CA LEU A 4 -0.12 -11.42 -0.34
C LEU A 4 0.35 -12.01 -1.67
N ARG A 5 1.65 -11.88 -1.98
CA ARG A 5 2.24 -12.42 -3.21
C ARG A 5 2.14 -13.95 -3.26
N HIS A 6 2.43 -14.62 -2.16
CA HIS A 6 2.29 -16.08 -2.05
C HIS A 6 0.84 -16.53 -2.25
N ASN A 7 -0.12 -15.80 -1.66
CA ASN A 7 -1.54 -16.13 -1.79
C ASN A 7 -2.06 -15.90 -3.23
N ILE A 8 -1.61 -14.83 -3.90
CA ILE A 8 -1.89 -14.58 -5.32
C ILE A 8 -1.33 -15.69 -6.19
N GLU A 9 -0.06 -16.05 -6.01
CA GLU A 9 0.60 -17.09 -6.82
C GLU A 9 -0.06 -18.45 -6.62
N SER A 10 -0.43 -18.79 -5.39
CA SER A 10 -1.16 -20.04 -5.08
C SER A 10 -2.57 -20.09 -5.70
N ASN A 11 -3.12 -18.95 -6.10
CA ASN A 11 -4.44 -18.82 -6.74
C ASN A 11 -4.34 -18.38 -8.21
N ARG A 12 -3.16 -18.47 -8.82
CA ARG A 12 -2.89 -17.94 -10.18
C ARG A 12 -3.85 -18.48 -11.23
N ASP A 13 -4.12 -19.78 -11.23
CA ASP A 13 -5.03 -20.41 -12.19
C ASP A 13 -6.48 -19.94 -12.00
N ALA A 14 -6.92 -19.75 -10.75
CA ALA A 14 -8.24 -19.21 -10.44
C ALA A 14 -8.37 -17.76 -10.90
N LEU A 15 -7.33 -16.94 -10.73
CA LEU A 15 -7.27 -15.57 -11.24
C LEU A 15 -7.29 -15.53 -12.77
N ALA A 16 -6.53 -16.41 -13.43
CA ALA A 16 -6.54 -16.53 -14.90
C ALA A 16 -7.91 -16.96 -15.43
N ALA A 17 -8.58 -17.90 -14.74
CA ALA A 17 -9.94 -18.31 -15.07
C ALA A 17 -10.95 -17.15 -14.88
N ALA A 18 -10.83 -16.39 -13.79
CA ALA A 18 -11.67 -15.22 -13.54
C ALA A 18 -11.47 -14.13 -14.62
N LEU A 19 -10.22 -13.86 -15.00
CA LEU A 19 -9.86 -12.88 -16.02
C LEU A 19 -10.44 -13.24 -17.40
N LYS A 20 -10.41 -14.52 -17.78
CA LYS A 20 -11.05 -15.01 -19.01
C LYS A 20 -12.56 -14.75 -19.04
N ARG A 21 -13.22 -14.68 -17.87
CA ARG A 21 -14.66 -14.37 -17.78
C ARG A 21 -14.91 -12.86 -17.86
N SER A 22 -14.20 -12.07 -17.05
CA SER A 22 -14.12 -10.62 -17.21
C SER A 22 -13.03 -10.00 -16.33
N PRO A 23 -12.52 -8.81 -16.70
CA PRO A 23 -11.64 -8.01 -15.84
C PRO A 23 -12.22 -7.73 -14.45
N ASN A 24 -13.53 -7.49 -14.35
CA ASN A 24 -14.18 -7.23 -13.07
C ASN A 24 -14.16 -8.45 -12.14
N MET A 25 -14.33 -9.66 -12.69
CA MET A 25 -14.22 -10.88 -11.89
C MET A 25 -12.80 -11.11 -11.38
N ALA A 26 -11.77 -10.86 -12.21
CA ALA A 26 -10.38 -10.90 -11.76
C ALA A 26 -10.10 -9.86 -10.66
N TYR A 27 -10.60 -8.63 -10.83
CA TYR A 27 -10.48 -7.56 -9.84
C TYR A 27 -11.12 -7.93 -8.50
N GLN A 28 -12.35 -8.48 -8.53
CA GLN A 28 -13.04 -8.96 -7.33
C GLN A 28 -12.26 -10.09 -6.68
N LYS A 29 -11.77 -11.06 -7.48
CA LYS A 29 -11.06 -12.21 -6.96
C LYS A 29 -9.74 -11.83 -6.30
N VAL A 30 -8.93 -10.97 -6.93
CA VAL A 30 -7.65 -10.56 -6.33
C VAL A 30 -7.86 -9.73 -5.06
N ASN A 31 -8.90 -8.89 -5.02
CA ASN A 31 -9.21 -8.13 -3.80
C ASN A 31 -9.83 -9.00 -2.70
N GLU A 32 -10.54 -10.08 -3.02
CA GLU A 32 -10.94 -11.10 -2.03
C GLU A 32 -9.70 -11.73 -1.37
N LEU A 33 -8.70 -12.11 -2.15
CA LEU A 33 -7.43 -12.64 -1.63
C LEU A 33 -6.69 -11.59 -0.79
N ALA A 34 -6.67 -10.33 -1.24
CA ALA A 34 -6.07 -9.23 -0.50
C ALA A 34 -6.74 -9.02 0.85
N LEU A 35 -8.08 -8.96 0.89
CA LEU A 35 -8.85 -8.86 2.13
C LEU A 35 -8.60 -10.03 3.07
N PHE A 36 -8.56 -11.26 2.54
CA PHE A 36 -8.25 -12.46 3.35
C PHE A 36 -6.86 -12.37 3.99
N VAL A 37 -5.85 -11.96 3.23
CA VAL A 37 -4.49 -11.77 3.75
C VAL A 37 -4.48 -10.63 4.77
N GLY A 38 -5.07 -9.48 4.42
CA GLY A 38 -5.14 -8.31 5.30
C GLY A 38 -5.75 -8.64 6.66
N PHE A 39 -6.87 -9.37 6.66
CA PHE A 39 -7.54 -9.81 7.89
C PHE A 39 -6.60 -10.57 8.84
N ARG A 40 -5.74 -11.45 8.32
CA ARG A 40 -4.73 -12.18 9.14
C ARG A 40 -3.69 -11.26 9.78
N HIS A 41 -3.45 -10.08 9.20
CA HIS A 41 -2.52 -9.07 9.70
C HIS A 41 -3.21 -7.91 10.42
N GLY A 42 -4.55 -7.95 10.57
CA GLY A 42 -5.32 -6.89 11.22
C GLY A 42 -5.37 -5.58 10.42
N VAL A 43 -5.34 -5.64 9.09
CA VAL A 43 -5.44 -4.50 8.17
C VAL A 43 -6.36 -4.82 7.00
N ASP A 44 -6.91 -3.81 6.33
CA ASP A 44 -7.56 -4.02 5.02
C ASP A 44 -6.54 -3.79 3.91
N LEU A 45 -6.25 -4.83 3.12
CA LEU A 45 -5.42 -4.72 1.92
C LEU A 45 -6.31 -4.61 0.68
N GLN A 46 -5.90 -3.74 -0.24
CA GLN A 46 -6.58 -3.55 -1.52
C GLN A 46 -5.57 -3.39 -2.65
N LEU A 47 -5.84 -4.00 -3.80
CA LEU A 47 -5.12 -3.73 -5.04
C LEU A 47 -5.94 -2.81 -5.92
N HIS A 48 -5.25 -1.87 -6.54
CA HIS A 48 -5.82 -0.90 -7.45
C HIS A 48 -5.19 -1.02 -8.83
N PHE A 49 -5.98 -0.71 -9.85
CA PHE A 49 -5.56 -0.79 -11.24
C PHE A 49 -5.86 0.55 -11.93
N PRO A 50 -5.10 1.62 -11.59
CA PRO A 50 -5.30 2.93 -12.19
C PRO A 50 -5.15 2.89 -13.72
N GLU A 51 -4.30 2.00 -14.21
CA GLU A 51 -4.24 1.60 -15.61
C GLU A 51 -5.07 0.31 -15.81
N PRO A 52 -6.23 0.36 -16.49
CA PRO A 52 -7.10 -0.81 -16.61
C PRO A 52 -6.41 -2.01 -17.28
N ALA A 53 -5.47 -1.78 -18.20
CA ALA A 53 -4.74 -2.85 -18.88
C ALA A 53 -3.94 -3.75 -17.91
N LYS A 54 -3.48 -3.20 -16.78
CA LYS A 54 -2.71 -3.93 -15.75
C LYS A 54 -3.50 -5.04 -15.08
N ILE A 55 -4.83 -5.02 -15.12
CA ILE A 55 -5.62 -6.15 -14.64
C ILE A 55 -5.34 -7.44 -15.43
N SER A 56 -4.81 -7.34 -16.65
CA SER A 56 -4.47 -8.53 -17.44
C SER A 56 -3.09 -9.11 -17.09
N ASP A 57 -2.27 -8.37 -16.33
CA ASP A 57 -0.94 -8.78 -15.89
C ASP A 57 -1.00 -9.34 -14.46
N ILE A 58 -1.38 -10.62 -14.35
CA ILE A 58 -1.42 -11.31 -13.04
C ILE A 58 -0.05 -11.29 -12.34
N GLY A 59 1.05 -11.22 -13.11
CA GLY A 59 2.40 -11.15 -12.56
C GLY A 59 2.69 -9.86 -11.78
N SER A 60 1.97 -8.77 -12.06
CA SER A 60 2.17 -7.51 -11.34
C SER A 60 1.33 -7.38 -10.06
N TYR A 61 0.38 -8.28 -9.83
CA TYR A 61 -0.51 -8.21 -8.67
C TYR A 61 0.28 -8.29 -7.34
N GLY A 62 0.05 -7.32 -6.45
CA GLY A 62 0.77 -7.22 -5.17
C GLY A 62 2.22 -6.73 -5.30
N THR A 63 2.62 -6.29 -6.48
CA THR A 63 3.94 -5.67 -6.73
C THR A 63 3.87 -4.16 -6.92
N GLU A 64 2.68 -3.62 -7.16
CA GLU A 64 2.41 -2.21 -7.39
C GLU A 64 0.95 -1.87 -7.01
N ASN A 65 0.66 -0.58 -6.80
CA ASN A 65 -0.71 -0.07 -6.60
C ASN A 65 -1.46 -0.77 -5.45
N VAL A 66 -0.79 -0.87 -4.28
CA VAL A 66 -1.33 -1.51 -3.09
C VAL A 66 -1.74 -0.47 -2.06
N GLY A 67 -2.99 -0.56 -1.59
CA GLY A 67 -3.53 0.18 -0.46
C GLY A 67 -3.53 -0.67 0.81
N ILE A 68 -3.22 -0.04 1.94
CA ILE A 68 -3.31 -0.62 3.28
C ILE A 68 -4.11 0.34 4.15
N VAL A 69 -5.19 -0.15 4.76
CA VAL A 69 -5.96 0.60 5.77
C VAL A 69 -5.83 -0.11 7.10
N VAL A 70 -5.33 0.60 8.11
CA VAL A 70 -5.15 0.09 9.47
C VAL A 70 -6.28 0.62 10.38
N ASP A 71 -6.57 1.92 10.29
CA ASP A 71 -7.63 2.56 11.05
C ASP A 71 -8.12 3.83 10.32
N LYS A 72 -9.21 3.70 9.56
CA LYS A 72 -9.77 4.80 8.76
C LYS A 72 -10.21 6.02 9.58
N PHE A 73 -10.33 5.90 10.90
CA PHE A 73 -10.75 6.98 11.79
C PHE A 73 -9.58 7.77 12.37
N ARG A 74 -8.34 7.26 12.29
CA ARG A 74 -7.15 7.97 12.78
C ARG A 74 -6.93 9.26 11.97
N LYS A 75 -6.83 10.40 12.68
CA LYS A 75 -6.74 11.74 12.06
C LYS A 75 -5.35 12.39 12.15
N THR A 76 -4.51 11.97 13.07
CA THR A 76 -3.18 12.55 13.32
C THR A 76 -2.11 11.47 13.37
N PHE A 77 -0.93 11.77 12.86
CA PHE A 77 0.22 10.88 12.97
C PHE A 77 0.65 10.72 14.44
N PRO A 78 1.12 9.54 14.87
CA PRO A 78 1.69 9.34 16.20
C PRO A 78 3.11 9.92 16.33
N VAL A 79 3.71 10.33 15.21
CA VAL A 79 5.00 11.01 15.11
C VAL A 79 4.81 12.34 14.39
N PRO A 80 5.71 13.33 14.57
CA PRO A 80 5.64 14.57 13.80
C PRO A 80 5.58 14.28 12.30
N ARG A 81 4.67 14.94 11.58
CA ARG A 81 4.53 14.78 10.14
C ARG A 81 5.83 15.01 9.38
N GLU A 82 6.68 15.94 9.85
CA GLU A 82 8.01 16.16 9.27
C GLU A 82 8.94 14.95 9.40
N ALA A 83 8.81 14.12 10.43
CA ALA A 83 9.57 12.87 10.54
C ALA A 83 9.18 11.89 9.43
N VAL A 84 7.88 11.80 9.10
CA VAL A 84 7.40 10.98 7.96
C VAL A 84 8.03 11.45 6.65
N LYS A 85 8.09 12.77 6.44
CA LYS A 85 8.72 13.36 5.23
C LYS A 85 10.22 13.13 5.17
N GLN A 86 10.92 13.36 6.28
CA GLN A 86 12.37 13.18 6.37
C GLN A 86 12.76 11.72 6.09
N LYS A 87 12.03 10.77 6.66
CA LYS A 87 12.26 9.34 6.42
C LYS A 87 11.95 8.91 4.99
N ALA A 88 11.00 9.57 4.33
CA ALA A 88 10.78 9.37 2.90
C ALA A 88 12.04 9.73 2.08
N VAL A 89 12.65 10.89 2.34
CA VAL A 89 13.88 11.31 1.64
C VAL A 89 15.05 10.37 1.94
N GLU A 90 15.19 9.97 3.20
CA GLU A 90 16.26 9.06 3.65
C GLU A 90 16.19 7.69 2.97
N LEU A 91 15.01 7.08 2.89
CA LEU A 91 14.85 5.69 2.47
C LEU A 91 14.51 5.53 0.99
N LEU A 92 13.79 6.49 0.40
CA LEU A 92 13.41 6.46 -1.01
C LEU A 92 14.47 7.12 -1.92
N GLY A 93 15.33 7.97 -1.34
CA GLY A 93 16.43 8.63 -2.03
C GLY A 93 16.13 10.08 -2.42
N SER A 94 17.11 10.74 -3.05
CA SER A 94 17.09 12.18 -3.36
C SER A 94 15.98 12.63 -4.31
N ASP A 95 15.44 11.73 -5.11
CA ASP A 95 14.36 12.03 -6.06
C ASP A 95 12.98 12.06 -5.40
N ALA A 96 12.88 11.64 -4.14
CA ALA A 96 11.65 11.71 -3.37
C ALA A 96 11.33 13.14 -2.96
N ARG A 97 10.13 13.59 -3.31
CA ARG A 97 9.62 14.93 -3.01
C ARG A 97 8.43 14.81 -2.07
N PRO A 98 8.65 14.77 -0.74
CA PRO A 98 7.57 14.76 0.22
C PRO A 98 6.91 16.14 0.30
N GLN A 99 5.59 16.16 0.35
CA GLN A 99 4.78 17.36 0.50
C GLN A 99 3.60 17.05 1.42
N ASP A 100 2.99 18.10 1.97
CA ASP A 100 1.71 17.93 2.67
C ASP A 100 0.65 17.44 1.68
N ALA A 101 -0.15 16.46 2.10
CA ALA A 101 -1.35 16.08 1.39
C ALA A 101 -2.51 16.99 1.81
N TYR A 102 -3.46 17.20 0.89
CA TYR A 102 -4.62 18.04 1.15
C TYR A 102 -5.43 17.45 2.31
N MET A 103 -5.68 18.26 3.34
CA MET A 103 -6.38 17.83 4.55
C MET A 103 -7.89 17.74 4.26
N TYR A 104 -8.42 16.53 4.10
CA TYR A 104 -9.87 16.30 4.11
C TYR A 104 -10.30 15.96 5.55
N GLU A 105 -11.37 16.60 6.05
CA GLU A 105 -11.94 16.35 7.39
C GLU A 105 -10.97 16.54 8.58
N GLY A 106 -9.97 17.41 8.42
CA GLY A 106 -8.96 17.67 9.45
C GLY A 106 -7.96 16.54 9.65
N LYS A 107 -7.87 15.61 8.69
CA LYS A 107 -6.83 14.56 8.70
C LYS A 107 -5.52 15.14 8.19
N GLU A 108 -4.44 14.84 8.90
CA GLU A 108 -3.08 15.02 8.39
C GLU A 108 -2.84 14.07 7.20
N GLY A 109 -1.86 14.41 6.38
CA GLY A 109 -1.40 13.51 5.34
C GLY A 109 -0.09 13.98 4.71
N VAL A 110 0.65 13.02 4.19
CA VAL A 110 1.88 13.25 3.43
C VAL A 110 1.72 12.60 2.07
N LYS A 111 2.12 13.30 1.02
CA LYS A 111 2.26 12.74 -0.31
C LYS A 111 3.73 12.77 -0.68
N VAL A 112 4.28 11.65 -1.11
CA VAL A 112 5.65 11.57 -1.62
C VAL A 112 5.58 11.33 -3.11
N ILE A 113 6.13 12.25 -3.90
CA ILE A 113 6.19 12.13 -5.35
C ILE A 113 7.59 11.65 -5.74
N MET A 114 7.66 10.66 -6.63
CA MET A 114 8.89 10.09 -7.19
C MET A 114 8.73 9.93 -8.72
N PRO A 115 9.81 9.82 -9.50
CA PRO A 115 9.72 9.54 -10.94
C PRO A 115 8.85 8.32 -11.29
N GLU A 116 8.93 7.28 -10.47
CA GLU A 116 8.25 5.98 -10.62
C GLU A 116 6.83 5.92 -10.06
N GLY A 117 6.31 7.04 -9.51
CA GLY A 117 4.94 7.12 -9.01
C GLY A 117 4.83 7.96 -7.74
N ARG A 118 3.91 7.57 -6.86
CA ARG A 118 3.69 8.31 -5.60
C ARG A 118 3.27 7.42 -4.45
N ILE A 119 3.49 7.89 -3.24
CA ILE A 119 2.99 7.28 -2.02
C ILE A 119 2.10 8.30 -1.32
N GLU A 120 0.89 7.90 -0.95
CA GLU A 120 -0.05 8.72 -0.20
C GLU A 120 -0.19 8.13 1.21
N ILE A 121 0.30 8.86 2.20
CA ILE A 121 0.35 8.44 3.60
C ILE A 121 -0.68 9.26 4.37
N LEU A 122 -1.62 8.56 4.98
CA LEU A 122 -2.52 9.07 6.00
C LEU A 122 -2.18 8.41 7.36
N PRO A 123 -2.61 9.00 8.49
CA PRO A 123 -2.38 8.42 9.80
C PRO A 123 -2.88 6.97 9.95
N GLY A 124 -3.97 6.67 9.28
CA GLY A 124 -4.65 5.38 9.35
C GLY A 124 -4.51 4.48 8.12
N SER A 125 -3.85 4.94 7.06
CA SER A 125 -3.71 4.19 5.82
C SER A 125 -2.53 4.68 4.97
N VAL A 126 -2.03 3.83 4.09
CA VAL A 126 -1.06 4.20 3.05
C VAL A 126 -1.49 3.61 1.72
N HIS A 127 -1.24 4.35 0.65
CA HIS A 127 -1.37 3.86 -0.71
C HIS A 127 -0.03 4.00 -1.44
N PHE A 128 0.48 2.89 -1.96
CA PHE A 128 1.65 2.85 -2.82
C PHE A 128 1.22 2.85 -4.29
N TRP A 129 1.10 4.03 -4.89
CA TRP A 129 0.81 4.22 -6.33
C TRP A 129 2.11 4.13 -7.15
N CYS A 130 2.90 3.09 -6.89
CA CYS A 130 4.19 2.84 -7.53
C CYS A 130 4.53 1.35 -7.37
N ARG A 131 5.62 0.93 -8.02
CA ARG A 131 6.21 -0.39 -7.79
C ARG A 131 6.81 -0.47 -6.38
N ILE A 132 6.63 -1.61 -5.71
CA ILE A 132 7.20 -1.91 -4.40
C ILE A 132 8.56 -2.60 -4.61
N ASP A 133 9.60 -1.77 -4.77
CA ASP A 133 11.01 -2.18 -4.72
C ASP A 133 11.53 -2.24 -3.27
N GLU A 134 12.84 -2.44 -3.09
CA GLU A 134 13.47 -2.53 -1.77
C GLU A 134 13.43 -1.21 -0.99
N ARG A 135 13.55 -0.06 -1.66
CA ARG A 135 13.47 1.27 -1.04
C ARG A 135 12.05 1.54 -0.54
N VAL A 136 11.05 1.26 -1.37
CA VAL A 136 9.63 1.38 -1.02
C VAL A 136 9.28 0.41 0.11
N ARG A 137 9.81 -0.82 0.10
CA ARG A 137 9.65 -1.78 1.20
C ARG A 137 10.23 -1.23 2.50
N SER A 138 11.46 -0.73 2.48
CA SER A 138 12.12 -0.18 3.67
C SER A 138 11.34 0.99 4.27
N TYR A 139 10.82 1.89 3.42
CA TYR A 139 9.97 2.98 3.88
C TYR A 139 8.62 2.49 4.42
N ALA A 140 8.02 1.49 3.78
CA ALA A 140 6.79 0.87 4.26
C ALA A 140 6.97 0.20 5.64
N ASP A 141 8.08 -0.51 5.84
CA ASP A 141 8.41 -1.16 7.12
C ASP A 141 8.56 -0.10 8.23
N TRP A 142 9.27 1.00 7.94
CA TRP A 142 9.37 2.13 8.87
C TRP A 142 7.99 2.72 9.22
N LEU A 143 7.09 2.90 8.25
CA LEU A 143 5.72 3.37 8.49
C LEU A 143 4.93 2.39 9.35
N VAL A 144 5.06 1.08 9.11
CA VAL A 144 4.41 0.04 9.93
C VAL A 144 4.83 0.17 11.39
N GLU A 145 6.12 0.27 11.66
CA GLU A 145 6.67 0.32 13.02
C GLU A 145 6.39 1.63 13.74
N ASN A 146 6.42 2.77 13.04
CA ASN A 146 6.41 4.10 13.67
C ASN A 146 5.09 4.84 13.52
N VAL A 147 4.28 4.49 12.52
CA VAL A 147 3.01 5.17 12.21
C VAL A 147 1.80 4.29 12.48
N TYR A 148 1.79 3.06 11.98
CA TYR A 148 0.59 2.23 12.01
C TYR A 148 0.47 1.39 13.29
N PHE A 149 1.58 0.79 13.73
CA PHE A 149 1.67 -0.04 14.93
C PHE A 149 2.78 0.42 15.89
N PRO A 150 2.81 1.71 16.29
CA PRO A 150 3.77 2.17 17.27
C PRO A 150 3.61 1.38 18.58
N ASN A 151 4.73 0.92 19.14
CA ASN A 151 4.80 0.19 20.42
C ASN A 151 4.39 -1.29 20.42
N LYS A 152 4.30 -1.97 19.27
CA LYS A 152 4.21 -3.46 19.23
C LYS A 152 5.57 -4.18 19.42
N THR A 153 6.68 -3.46 19.53
CA THR A 153 8.04 -4.00 19.78
C THR A 153 8.38 -4.19 21.26
N SER A 154 7.37 -4.29 22.14
CA SER A 154 7.55 -4.66 23.54
C SER A 154 6.64 -5.85 23.87
N GLY A 155 7.08 -7.04 23.47
CA GLY A 155 6.42 -8.33 23.73
C GLY A 155 7.41 -9.47 23.54
#